data_AF-A0A6L5XWK9-F1
#
_entry.id   AF-A0A6L5XWK9-F1
#
_cell.length_a   1.000
_cell.length_b   1.000
_cell.length_c   1.000
_cell.angle_alpha   90.00
_cell.angle_beta   90.00
_cell.angle_gamma   90.00
#
_symmetry.space_group_name_H-M   'P 1'
#
loop_
_entity.id
_entity.type
_entity.pdbx_description
1 polymer ?
#
loop_
_entity_poly.entity_id
_entity_poly.type
_entity_poly.pdbx_seq_one_letter_code
_entity_poly.pdbx_strand_id
1 'polypeptide(L)'
;MMLENLSKVWRTDYQKQDLAGQSNLISEDEDFELHQEIKDNFESMELKIEISKLLYREHYDMAALKLERLRELIDCREGANYQYVIYTKAIIDYSMGRINQQEYLAELYYAIHISNPSYKPEKRLKGILTRQETLIIINIALYYRRTRQKEMALKILSQLASYYRKNSINFEQNAAALVWINMSELLEEMGEYKIGAKIAEEGINLELKYAKGTFLDRLRTNVRNNVKYLEKGINIQDNKTVCLKHLYEIL
;
A
#
# COMPACT_ATOMS: atom_id res chain seq x y z
N MET A 1 22.31 -2.64 19.45
CA MET A 1 23.35 -2.43 18.42
C MET A 1 23.33 -3.47 17.28
N MET A 2 22.45 -4.47 17.25
CA MET A 2 22.44 -5.54 16.22
C MET A 2 21.45 -5.33 15.05
N LEU A 3 20.60 -4.30 15.05
CA LEU A 3 19.47 -4.18 14.10
C LEU A 3 19.59 -3.05 13.06
N GLU A 4 20.57 -2.14 13.19
CA GLU A 4 20.72 -0.97 12.30
C GLU A 4 21.34 -1.32 10.92
N ASN A 5 21.88 -2.53 10.74
CA ASN A 5 22.60 -2.91 9.51
C ASN A 5 21.81 -3.83 8.55
N LEU A 6 20.59 -4.23 8.88
CA LEU A 6 19.87 -5.29 8.14
C LEU A 6 19.31 -4.86 6.77
N SER A 7 18.89 -3.60 6.58
CA SER A 7 18.36 -3.11 5.28
C SER A 7 19.41 -3.18 4.16
N LYS A 8 20.64 -2.74 4.46
CA LYS A 8 21.76 -2.82 3.52
C LYS A 8 22.15 -4.28 3.23
N VAL A 9 22.12 -5.14 4.24
CA VAL A 9 22.42 -6.57 4.10
C VAL A 9 21.43 -7.23 3.16
N TRP A 10 20.12 -7.02 3.33
CA TRP A 10 19.11 -7.71 2.52
C TRP A 10 19.08 -7.24 1.06
N ARG A 11 19.30 -5.94 0.82
CA ARG A 11 19.46 -5.41 -0.54
C ARG A 11 20.69 -5.99 -1.23
N THR A 12 21.77 -6.13 -0.47
CA THR A 12 23.03 -6.71 -0.98
C THR A 12 22.85 -8.21 -1.29
N ASP A 13 22.09 -8.94 -0.48
CA ASP A 13 21.79 -10.36 -0.71
C ASP A 13 20.97 -10.56 -1.99
N TYR A 14 19.90 -9.78 -2.20
CA TYR A 14 19.09 -9.83 -3.43
C TYR A 14 19.91 -9.43 -4.66
N GLN A 15 20.66 -8.32 -4.60
CA GLN A 15 21.48 -7.85 -5.74
C GLN A 15 22.62 -8.80 -6.10
N LYS A 16 23.25 -9.47 -5.10
CA LYS A 16 24.27 -10.50 -5.36
C LYS A 16 23.68 -11.77 -5.97
N GLN A 17 22.44 -12.10 -5.64
CA GLN A 17 21.75 -13.30 -6.14
C GLN A 17 21.17 -13.09 -7.55
N ASP A 18 20.70 -11.88 -7.89
CA ASP A 18 20.26 -11.49 -9.24
C ASP A 18 21.39 -11.63 -10.29
N LEU A 19 22.63 -11.35 -9.88
CA LEU A 19 23.84 -11.57 -10.70
C LEU A 19 24.21 -13.06 -10.84
N ALA A 20 23.82 -13.92 -9.90
CA ALA A 20 24.11 -15.36 -9.91
C ALA A 20 23.06 -16.17 -10.70
N GLY A 21 21.86 -15.62 -10.91
CA GLY A 21 20.76 -16.28 -11.64
C GLY A 21 20.90 -16.36 -13.16
N GLN A 22 22.00 -15.85 -13.74
CA GLN A 22 22.24 -15.87 -15.19
C GLN A 22 22.97 -17.12 -15.72
N SER A 23 23.18 -18.16 -14.92
CA SER A 23 23.63 -19.46 -15.44
C SER A 23 22.97 -20.65 -14.73
N ASN A 24 22.03 -21.32 -15.39
CA ASN A 24 22.19 -22.71 -15.83
C ASN A 24 20.89 -23.29 -16.40
N LEU A 25 21.08 -24.14 -17.41
CA LEU A 25 20.08 -24.88 -18.17
C LEU A 25 19.53 -26.10 -17.39
N ILE A 26 18.25 -26.32 -17.62
CA ILE A 26 17.31 -27.44 -17.38
C ILE A 26 17.94 -28.83 -17.14
N SER A 27 17.39 -29.57 -16.16
CA SER A 27 17.19 -31.03 -16.26
C SER A 27 15.92 -31.47 -15.53
N GLU A 28 15.22 -32.42 -16.16
CA GLU A 28 13.89 -32.98 -15.89
C GLU A 28 13.75 -33.63 -14.50
N ASP A 29 12.67 -33.30 -13.76
CA ASP A 29 12.00 -34.14 -12.73
C ASP A 29 10.65 -33.47 -12.32
N GLU A 30 9.69 -33.44 -13.24
CA GLU A 30 8.41 -32.70 -13.12
C GLU A 30 7.41 -33.25 -12.08
N ASP A 31 7.69 -34.37 -11.39
CA ASP A 31 6.76 -34.96 -10.41
C ASP A 31 7.13 -34.68 -8.94
N PHE A 32 8.29 -34.06 -8.64
CA PHE A 32 8.66 -33.64 -7.29
C PHE A 32 8.39 -32.14 -7.02
N GLU A 33 8.34 -31.32 -8.07
CA GLU A 33 8.13 -29.87 -7.98
C GLU A 33 6.70 -29.48 -7.57
N LEU A 34 5.69 -30.28 -7.92
CA LEU A 34 4.29 -29.97 -7.59
C LEU A 34 4.01 -29.99 -6.08
N HIS A 35 4.77 -30.76 -5.30
CA HIS A 35 4.68 -30.75 -3.83
C HIS A 35 5.51 -29.62 -3.18
N GLN A 36 6.44 -29.02 -3.92
CA GLN A 36 7.26 -27.90 -3.46
C GLN A 36 6.59 -26.54 -3.78
N GLU A 37 5.87 -26.42 -4.91
CA GLU A 37 5.07 -25.23 -5.26
C GLU A 37 3.83 -25.05 -4.37
N ILE A 38 3.16 -26.14 -3.97
CA ILE A 38 2.08 -26.10 -2.95
C ILE A 38 2.64 -25.64 -1.58
N LYS A 39 3.96 -25.72 -1.41
CA LYS A 39 4.74 -25.34 -0.24
C LYS A 39 5.34 -23.92 -0.32
N ASP A 40 4.77 -23.06 -1.15
CA ASP A 40 4.45 -21.69 -0.73
C ASP A 40 3.39 -21.67 0.41
N ASN A 41 3.17 -22.83 1.03
CA ASN A 41 2.99 -23.15 2.44
C ASN A 41 1.90 -22.34 3.14
N PHE A 42 0.83 -23.03 3.52
CA PHE A 42 -0.19 -22.53 4.44
C PHE A 42 0.39 -21.70 5.61
N GLU A 43 1.53 -22.11 6.18
CA GLU A 43 2.29 -21.35 7.19
C GLU A 43 2.70 -19.94 6.71
N SER A 44 3.19 -19.79 5.47
CA SER A 44 3.57 -18.50 4.88
C SER A 44 2.35 -17.57 4.76
N MET A 45 1.21 -18.11 4.35
CA MET A 45 -0.04 -17.36 4.22
C MET A 45 -0.58 -16.93 5.59
N GLU A 46 -0.56 -17.83 6.58
CA GLU A 46 -0.92 -17.51 7.96
C GLU A 46 -0.02 -16.43 8.53
N LEU A 47 1.30 -16.52 8.34
CA LEU A 47 2.25 -15.50 8.75
C LEU A 47 1.95 -14.14 8.11
N LYS A 48 1.66 -14.09 6.79
CA LYS A 48 1.27 -12.83 6.11
C LYS A 48 -0.01 -12.23 6.71
N ILE A 49 -0.98 -13.05 7.11
CA ILE A 49 -2.21 -12.62 7.78
C ILE A 49 -1.92 -12.12 9.21
N GLU A 50 -1.11 -12.85 9.98
CA GLU A 50 -0.70 -12.49 11.34
C GLU A 50 0.07 -11.17 11.35
N ILE A 51 1.07 -11.03 10.47
CA ILE A 51 1.82 -9.79 10.28
C ILE A 51 0.86 -8.64 10.00
N SER A 52 -0.10 -8.81 9.07
CA SER A 52 -1.09 -7.77 8.75
C SER A 52 -1.92 -7.36 9.97
N LYS A 53 -2.34 -8.31 10.82
CA LYS A 53 -3.07 -8.05 12.07
C LYS A 53 -2.20 -7.33 13.10
N LEU A 54 -0.93 -7.71 13.23
CA LEU A 54 0.02 -7.10 14.16
C LEU A 54 0.36 -5.68 13.75
N LEU A 55 0.58 -5.42 12.46
CA LEU A 55 0.79 -4.08 11.92
C LEU A 55 -0.42 -3.18 12.18
N TYR A 56 -1.64 -3.70 11.99
CA TYR A 56 -2.87 -2.97 12.28
C TYR A 56 -3.04 -2.61 13.76
N ARG A 57 -2.54 -3.47 14.66
CA ARG A 57 -2.57 -3.27 16.12
C ARG A 57 -1.31 -2.58 16.67
N GLU A 58 -0.42 -2.13 15.79
CA GLU A 58 0.82 -1.43 16.14
C GLU A 58 1.80 -2.27 16.99
N HIS A 59 1.70 -3.61 16.93
CA HIS A 59 2.63 -4.54 17.58
C HIS A 59 3.84 -4.83 16.67
N TYR A 60 4.67 -3.81 16.44
CA TYR A 60 5.74 -3.83 15.43
C TYR A 60 6.91 -4.76 15.77
N ASP A 61 7.21 -4.94 17.05
CA ASP A 61 8.20 -5.89 17.56
C ASP A 61 7.83 -7.34 17.22
N MET A 62 6.59 -7.73 17.50
CA MET A 62 6.07 -9.06 17.17
C MET A 62 5.94 -9.25 15.65
N ALA A 63 5.54 -8.21 14.92
CA ALA A 63 5.49 -8.24 13.46
C ALA A 63 6.89 -8.47 12.86
N ALA A 64 7.94 -7.86 13.44
CA ALA A 64 9.33 -8.06 12.99
C ALA A 64 9.77 -9.52 13.14
N LEU A 65 9.49 -10.16 14.29
CA LEU A 65 9.82 -11.56 14.53
C LEU A 65 9.13 -12.49 13.52
N LYS A 66 7.84 -12.23 13.25
CA LYS A 66 7.06 -12.99 12.27
C LYS A 66 7.54 -12.77 10.84
N LEU A 67 8.00 -11.56 10.51
CA LEU A 67 8.56 -11.25 9.20
C LEU A 67 9.89 -11.97 8.95
N GLU A 68 10.77 -12.06 9.95
CA GLU A 68 12.01 -12.85 9.81
C GLU A 68 11.67 -14.33 9.56
N ARG A 69 10.74 -14.89 10.33
CA ARG A 69 10.30 -16.28 10.13
C ARG A 69 9.72 -16.49 8.72
N LEU A 70 8.90 -15.56 8.25
CA LEU A 70 8.33 -15.64 6.90
C LEU A 70 9.44 -15.59 5.84
N ARG A 71 10.44 -14.72 6.00
CA ARG A 71 11.56 -14.57 5.07
C ARG A 71 12.40 -15.86 4.96
N GLU A 72 12.54 -16.62 6.04
CA GLU A 72 13.22 -17.93 6.01
C GLU A 72 12.42 -19.00 5.25
N LEU A 73 11.10 -18.83 5.14
CA LEU A 73 10.19 -19.80 4.53
C LEU A 73 9.91 -19.55 3.05
N ILE A 74 9.94 -18.29 2.60
CA ILE A 74 9.60 -17.91 1.23
C ILE A 74 10.86 -17.71 0.38
N ASP A 75 10.74 -18.00 -0.92
CA ASP A 75 11.82 -17.70 -1.86
C ASP A 75 11.86 -16.21 -2.19
N CYS A 76 12.86 -15.51 -1.64
CA CYS A 76 13.09 -14.09 -1.93
C CYS A 76 13.76 -13.84 -3.29
N ARG A 77 14.05 -14.88 -4.09
CA ARG A 77 14.38 -14.70 -5.53
C ARG A 77 13.16 -14.29 -6.32
N GLU A 78 11.96 -14.65 -5.86
CA GLU A 78 10.72 -14.19 -6.45
C GLU A 78 10.44 -12.73 -6.09
N GLY A 79 10.22 -11.91 -7.12
CA GLY A 79 10.01 -10.47 -6.95
C GLY A 79 8.82 -10.12 -6.05
N ALA A 80 7.73 -10.89 -6.10
CA ALA A 80 6.53 -10.65 -5.27
C ALA A 80 6.82 -10.88 -3.77
N ASN A 81 7.52 -11.97 -3.45
CA ASN A 81 7.91 -12.31 -2.09
C ASN A 81 8.93 -11.28 -1.54
N TYR A 82 9.92 -10.92 -2.35
CA TYR A 82 10.90 -9.91 -1.96
C TYR A 82 10.27 -8.52 -1.76
N GLN A 83 9.38 -8.11 -2.66
CA GLN A 83 8.62 -6.86 -2.51
C GLN A 83 7.81 -6.83 -1.21
N TYR A 84 7.14 -7.94 -0.85
CA TYR A 84 6.40 -8.04 0.39
C TYR A 84 7.31 -7.82 1.60
N VAL A 85 8.47 -8.48 1.64
CA VAL A 85 9.42 -8.39 2.75
C VAL A 85 9.94 -6.97 2.91
N ILE A 86 10.40 -6.35 1.83
CA ILE A 86 10.96 -4.99 1.87
C ILE A 86 9.92 -3.96 2.30
N TYR A 87 8.73 -3.98 1.70
CA TYR A 87 7.64 -3.09 2.10
C TYR A 87 7.29 -3.25 3.58
N THR A 88 7.10 -4.50 4.04
CA THR A 88 6.67 -4.78 5.41
C THR A 88 7.73 -4.32 6.41
N LYS A 89 9.00 -4.59 6.10
CA LYS A 89 10.12 -4.09 6.91
C LYS A 89 10.16 -2.57 6.97
N ALA A 90 9.96 -1.88 5.85
CA ALA A 90 9.96 -0.42 5.81
C ALA A 90 8.91 0.17 6.76
N ILE A 91 7.71 -0.44 6.80
CA ILE A 91 6.65 -0.05 7.73
C ILE A 91 7.10 -0.25 9.18
N ILE A 92 7.61 -1.44 9.50
CA ILE A 92 8.06 -1.80 10.86
C ILE A 92 9.19 -0.86 11.33
N ASP A 93 10.24 -0.71 10.52
CA ASP A 93 11.41 0.07 10.87
C ASP A 93 11.08 1.55 11.03
N TYR A 94 10.22 2.10 10.17
CA TYR A 94 9.77 3.49 10.31
C TYR A 94 8.95 3.68 11.58
N SER A 95 7.99 2.78 11.85
CA SER A 95 7.17 2.85 13.07
C SER A 95 7.98 2.67 14.35
N MET A 96 9.09 1.95 14.31
CA MET A 96 10.01 1.77 15.44
C MET A 96 11.10 2.85 15.51
N GLY A 97 11.08 3.86 14.64
CA GLY A 97 12.06 4.95 14.61
C GLY A 97 13.47 4.54 14.18
N ARG A 98 13.62 3.39 13.51
CA ARG A 98 14.91 2.85 13.05
C ARG A 98 15.38 3.46 11.73
N ILE A 99 14.43 3.95 10.93
CA ILE A 99 14.70 4.70 9.70
C ILE A 99 13.97 6.03 9.76
N ASN A 100 14.56 7.05 9.16
CA ASN A 100 13.93 8.36 9.06
C ASN A 100 12.89 8.40 7.94
N GLN A 101 12.23 9.56 7.82
CA GLN A 101 11.16 9.78 6.87
C GLN A 101 11.63 9.62 5.41
N GLN A 102 12.78 10.16 5.04
CA GLN A 102 13.34 10.07 3.68
C GLN A 102 13.72 8.64 3.32
N GLU A 103 14.32 7.90 4.26
CA GLU A 103 14.66 6.49 4.10
C GLU A 103 13.41 5.64 3.91
N TYR A 104 12.35 5.88 4.69
CA TYR A 104 11.07 5.21 4.53
C TYR A 104 10.48 5.40 3.13
N LEU A 105 10.46 6.64 2.61
CA LEU A 105 9.99 6.89 1.25
C LEU A 105 10.86 6.18 0.20
N ALA A 106 12.17 6.17 0.37
CA ALA A 106 13.09 5.48 -0.53
C ALA A 106 12.84 3.96 -0.54
N GLU A 107 12.58 3.35 0.62
CA GLU A 107 12.21 1.93 0.71
C GLU A 107 10.86 1.64 0.03
N LEU A 108 9.86 2.51 0.18
CA LEU A 108 8.57 2.36 -0.53
C LEU A 108 8.74 2.44 -2.04
N TYR A 109 9.52 3.41 -2.54
CA TYR A 109 9.82 3.48 -3.97
C TYR A 109 10.59 2.24 -4.42
N TYR A 110 11.62 1.82 -3.69
CA TYR A 110 12.36 0.62 -4.05
C TYR A 110 11.41 -0.60 -4.13
N ALA A 111 10.51 -0.76 -3.15
CA ALA A 111 9.52 -1.84 -3.15
C ALA A 111 8.63 -1.84 -4.39
N ILE A 112 8.02 -0.70 -4.77
CA ILE A 112 7.15 -0.66 -5.96
C ILE A 112 7.93 -0.87 -7.26
N HIS A 113 9.20 -0.44 -7.32
CA HIS A 113 10.03 -0.63 -8.53
C HIS A 113 10.43 -2.08 -8.76
N ILE A 114 10.36 -2.97 -7.76
CA ILE A 114 10.57 -4.42 -7.95
C ILE A 114 9.54 -5.00 -8.93
N SER A 115 8.25 -4.65 -8.78
CA SER A 115 7.19 -5.16 -9.67
C SER A 115 6.81 -4.18 -10.78
N ASN A 116 7.04 -2.88 -10.57
CA ASN A 116 6.70 -1.83 -11.51
C ASN A 116 7.85 -0.83 -11.68
N PRO A 117 8.90 -1.20 -12.45
CA PRO A 117 10.10 -0.36 -12.65
C PRO A 117 9.83 1.01 -13.29
N SER A 118 8.64 1.21 -13.87
CA SER A 118 8.27 2.45 -14.56
C SER A 118 7.38 3.37 -13.72
N TYR A 119 7.01 2.94 -12.51
CA TYR A 119 6.09 3.66 -11.64
C TYR A 119 6.60 5.08 -11.35
N LYS A 120 5.71 6.05 -11.56
CA LYS A 120 5.94 7.45 -11.17
C LYS A 120 4.63 8.03 -10.64
N PRO A 121 4.63 8.76 -9.51
CA PRO A 121 3.44 9.37 -8.93
C PRO A 121 2.67 10.28 -9.91
N GLU A 122 3.36 10.88 -10.86
CA GLU A 122 2.76 11.82 -11.81
C GLU A 122 2.14 11.13 -13.02
N LYS A 123 2.42 9.84 -13.24
CA LYS A 123 1.99 9.09 -14.42
C LYS A 123 0.76 8.26 -14.11
N ARG A 124 -0.10 8.10 -15.14
CA ARG A 124 -1.25 7.21 -15.07
C ARG A 124 -0.80 5.76 -14.82
N LEU A 125 -1.47 5.11 -13.87
CA LEU A 125 -1.30 3.68 -13.58
C LEU A 125 -1.72 2.81 -14.78
N LYS A 126 -0.91 1.80 -15.08
CA LYS A 126 -1.11 0.84 -16.18
C LYS A 126 -1.00 -0.59 -15.65
N GLY A 127 -1.57 -1.54 -16.36
CA GLY A 127 -1.54 -2.96 -16.00
C GLY A 127 -2.53 -3.35 -14.90
N ILE A 128 -2.44 -4.59 -14.43
CA ILE A 128 -3.22 -5.09 -13.31
C ILE A 128 -2.41 -4.85 -12.04
N LEU A 129 -2.90 -4.01 -11.14
CA LEU A 129 -2.26 -3.79 -9.85
C LEU A 129 -2.56 -4.95 -8.91
N THR A 130 -1.53 -5.40 -8.21
CA THR A 130 -1.68 -6.33 -7.09
C THR A 130 -2.12 -5.58 -5.83
N ARG A 131 -2.62 -6.33 -4.85
CA ARG A 131 -2.89 -5.81 -3.50
C ARG A 131 -1.66 -5.14 -2.90
N GLN A 132 -0.49 -5.74 -3.07
CA GLN A 132 0.75 -5.26 -2.49
C GLN A 132 1.17 -3.92 -3.10
N GLU A 133 1.14 -3.80 -4.43
CA GLU A 133 1.42 -2.55 -5.13
C GLU A 133 0.47 -1.43 -4.70
N THR A 134 -0.80 -1.76 -4.52
CA THR A 134 -1.82 -0.80 -4.07
C THR A 134 -1.51 -0.26 -2.69
N LEU A 135 -1.15 -1.14 -1.75
CA LEU A 135 -0.75 -0.74 -0.40
C LEU A 135 0.53 0.10 -0.40
N ILE A 136 1.52 -0.23 -1.23
CA ILE A 136 2.73 0.57 -1.37
C ILE A 136 2.39 1.98 -1.87
N ILE A 137 1.60 2.09 -2.94
CA ILE A 137 1.21 3.39 -3.52
C ILE A 137 0.38 4.22 -2.52
N ILE A 138 -0.53 3.60 -1.77
CA ILE A 138 -1.27 4.27 -0.68
C ILE A 138 -0.30 4.82 0.37
N ASN A 139 0.71 4.05 0.79
CA ASN A 139 1.69 4.51 1.77
C ASN A 139 2.57 5.64 1.25
N ILE A 140 2.90 5.64 -0.05
CA ILE A 140 3.55 6.79 -0.70
C ILE A 140 2.65 8.03 -0.61
N ALA A 141 1.35 7.91 -0.89
CA ALA A 141 0.42 9.02 -0.72
C ALA A 141 0.34 9.50 0.74
N LEU A 142 0.31 8.59 1.70
CA LEU A 142 0.30 8.92 3.14
C LEU A 142 1.58 9.61 3.59
N TYR A 143 2.73 9.26 3.01
CA TYR A 143 3.97 10.01 3.21
C TYR A 143 3.81 11.47 2.77
N TYR A 144 3.28 11.72 1.57
CA TYR A 144 3.08 13.09 1.07
C TYR A 144 2.05 13.85 1.92
N ARG A 145 0.99 13.19 2.41
CA ARG A 145 0.02 13.76 3.36
C ARG A 145 0.72 14.22 4.65
N ARG A 146 1.54 13.35 5.26
CA ARG A 146 2.27 13.65 6.52
C ARG A 146 3.32 14.74 6.36
N THR A 147 3.94 14.87 5.18
CA THR A 147 4.89 15.96 4.85
C THR A 147 4.22 17.26 4.39
N ARG A 148 2.90 17.40 4.59
CA ARG A 148 2.09 18.56 4.19
C ARG A 148 2.05 18.82 2.67
N GLN A 149 2.44 17.85 1.84
CA GLN A 149 2.29 17.88 0.39
C GLN A 149 0.94 17.26 -0.01
N LYS A 150 -0.15 17.84 0.51
CA LYS A 150 -1.51 17.29 0.41
C LYS A 150 -1.97 17.15 -1.05
N GLU A 151 -1.55 18.06 -1.93
CA GLU A 151 -1.88 18.05 -3.35
C GLU A 151 -1.29 16.82 -4.06
N MET A 152 -0.05 16.47 -3.73
CA MET A 152 0.60 15.27 -4.28
C MET A 152 -0.06 13.99 -3.75
N ALA A 153 -0.37 13.96 -2.46
CA ALA A 153 -1.11 12.84 -1.86
C ALA A 153 -2.47 12.63 -2.55
N LEU A 154 -3.22 13.72 -2.77
CA LEU A 154 -4.53 13.68 -3.43
C LEU A 154 -4.39 13.22 -4.88
N LYS A 155 -3.35 13.66 -5.60
CA LYS A 155 -3.08 13.24 -6.98
C LYS A 155 -2.87 11.72 -7.06
N ILE A 156 -2.05 11.16 -6.19
CA ILE A 156 -1.77 9.72 -6.16
C ILE A 156 -3.05 8.93 -5.84
N LEU A 157 -3.80 9.33 -4.81
CA LEU A 157 -5.06 8.67 -4.43
C LEU A 157 -6.11 8.78 -5.53
N SER A 158 -6.19 9.92 -6.23
CA SER A 158 -7.12 10.12 -7.36
C SER A 158 -6.79 9.24 -8.55
N GLN A 159 -5.49 8.95 -8.79
CA GLN A 159 -5.08 8.00 -9.82
C GLN A 159 -5.50 6.57 -9.46
N LEU A 160 -5.32 6.14 -8.20
CA LEU A 160 -5.78 4.84 -7.73
C LEU A 160 -7.32 4.73 -7.81
N ALA A 161 -8.05 5.76 -7.38
CA ALA A 161 -9.52 5.77 -7.48
C ALA A 161 -9.97 5.64 -8.94
N SER A 162 -9.36 6.43 -9.84
CA SER A 162 -9.61 6.36 -11.28
C SER A 162 -9.32 4.97 -11.87
N TYR A 163 -8.25 4.34 -11.40
CA TYR A 163 -7.84 3.02 -11.81
C TYR A 163 -8.90 1.97 -11.43
N TYR A 164 -9.37 1.98 -10.17
CA TYR A 164 -10.35 1.02 -9.69
C TYR A 164 -11.77 1.27 -10.18
N ARG A 165 -12.17 2.51 -10.45
CA ARG A 165 -13.44 2.81 -11.14
C ARG A 165 -13.51 2.15 -12.52
N LYS A 166 -12.37 2.04 -13.21
CA LYS A 166 -12.27 1.38 -14.53
C LYS A 166 -12.08 -0.13 -14.42
N ASN A 167 -11.52 -0.62 -13.33
CA ASN A 167 -11.17 -2.03 -13.12
C ASN A 167 -11.88 -2.62 -11.88
N SER A 168 -13.19 -2.38 -11.77
CA SER A 168 -13.98 -2.64 -10.55
C SER A 168 -14.04 -4.13 -10.15
N ILE A 169 -13.69 -5.05 -11.05
CA ILE A 169 -13.69 -6.50 -10.82
C ILE A 169 -12.66 -6.89 -9.73
N ASN A 170 -11.59 -6.12 -9.55
CA ASN A 170 -10.52 -6.44 -8.58
C ASN A 170 -10.59 -5.58 -7.31
N PHE A 171 -11.75 -5.00 -7.00
CA PHE A 171 -11.92 -4.07 -5.88
C PHE A 171 -11.65 -4.73 -4.51
N GLU A 172 -12.25 -5.90 -4.24
CA GLU A 172 -12.10 -6.62 -2.97
C GLU A 172 -10.65 -7.04 -2.71
N GLN A 173 -10.03 -7.63 -3.73
CA GLN A 173 -8.75 -8.30 -3.58
C GLN A 173 -7.62 -7.31 -3.31
N ASN A 174 -7.72 -6.08 -3.83
CA ASN A 174 -6.60 -5.14 -3.88
C ASN A 174 -6.58 -4.05 -2.80
N ALA A 175 -7.32 -4.19 -1.70
CA ALA A 175 -7.41 -3.16 -0.67
C ALA A 175 -7.92 -1.81 -1.20
N ALA A 176 -8.71 -1.84 -2.27
CA ALA A 176 -9.16 -0.66 -3.00
C ALA A 176 -9.93 0.31 -2.09
N ALA A 177 -10.74 -0.18 -1.15
CA ALA A 177 -11.49 0.65 -0.20
C ALA A 177 -10.61 1.60 0.64
N LEU A 178 -9.35 1.23 0.91
CA LEU A 178 -8.41 2.11 1.61
C LEU A 178 -8.10 3.38 0.80
N VAL A 179 -8.25 3.35 -0.53
CA VAL A 179 -8.10 4.52 -1.39
C VAL A 179 -9.19 5.55 -1.06
N TRP A 180 -10.47 5.14 -1.04
CA TRP A 180 -11.59 6.04 -0.72
C TRP A 180 -11.54 6.53 0.73
N ILE A 181 -11.15 5.68 1.68
CA ILE A 181 -10.93 6.08 3.07
C ILE A 181 -9.90 7.20 3.15
N ASN A 182 -8.69 6.97 2.64
CA ASN A 182 -7.61 7.94 2.78
C ASN A 182 -7.86 9.21 1.95
N MET A 183 -8.53 9.09 0.80
CA MET A 183 -8.89 10.23 -0.04
C MET A 183 -9.96 11.11 0.62
N SER A 184 -11.00 10.52 1.22
CA SER A 184 -12.03 11.29 1.92
C SER A 184 -11.52 11.97 3.18
N GLU A 185 -10.63 11.32 3.95
CA GLU A 185 -9.95 11.96 5.09
C GLU A 185 -9.05 13.10 4.64
N LEU A 186 -8.29 12.92 3.56
CA LEU A 186 -7.44 13.98 3.02
C LEU A 186 -8.25 15.19 2.56
N LEU A 187 -9.39 14.97 1.89
CA LEU A 187 -10.30 16.04 1.48
C LEU A 187 -10.89 16.78 2.69
N GLU A 188 -11.24 16.06 3.76
CA GLU A 188 -11.64 16.66 5.03
C GLU A 188 -10.55 17.57 5.59
N GLU A 189 -9.29 17.10 5.63
CA GLU A 189 -8.12 17.89 6.07
C GLU A 189 -7.82 19.11 5.18
N MET A 190 -8.32 19.12 3.94
CA MET A 190 -8.18 20.22 2.98
C MET A 190 -9.38 21.16 2.99
N GLY A 191 -10.40 20.89 3.82
CA GLY A 191 -11.62 21.70 3.88
C GLY A 191 -12.63 21.42 2.76
N GLU A 192 -12.39 20.40 1.94
CA GLU A 192 -13.22 20.03 0.78
C GLU A 192 -14.35 19.07 1.17
N TYR A 193 -15.10 19.43 2.22
CA TYR A 193 -15.99 18.49 2.92
C TYR A 193 -17.08 17.87 2.05
N LYS A 194 -17.67 18.66 1.15
CA LYS A 194 -18.73 18.18 0.25
C LYS A 194 -18.19 17.08 -0.68
N ILE A 195 -16.97 17.24 -1.18
CA ILE A 195 -16.33 16.26 -2.04
C ILE A 195 -15.88 15.06 -1.19
N GLY A 196 -15.31 15.31 -0.01
CA GLY A 196 -14.92 14.26 0.95
C GLY A 196 -16.07 13.32 1.32
N ALA A 197 -17.25 13.88 1.63
CA ALA A 197 -18.47 13.11 1.89
C ALA A 197 -18.88 12.24 0.68
N LYS A 198 -18.92 12.83 -0.53
CA LYS A 198 -19.26 12.10 -1.75
C LYS A 198 -18.30 10.95 -2.04
N ILE A 199 -16.99 11.16 -1.83
CA ILE A 199 -15.99 10.09 -1.99
C ILE A 199 -16.22 8.99 -0.95
N ALA A 200 -16.49 9.33 0.31
CA ALA A 200 -16.76 8.32 1.33
C ALA A 200 -18.05 7.52 1.03
N GLU A 201 -19.12 8.16 0.56
CA GLU A 201 -20.36 7.51 0.11
C GLU A 201 -20.13 6.58 -1.09
N GLU A 202 -19.32 7.00 -2.06
CA GLU A 202 -18.92 6.15 -3.18
C GLU A 202 -18.18 4.90 -2.68
N GLY A 203 -17.26 5.06 -1.73
CA GLY A 203 -16.57 3.95 -1.08
C GLY A 203 -17.52 2.97 -0.40
N ILE A 204 -18.57 3.46 0.27
CA ILE A 204 -19.62 2.62 0.88
C ILE A 204 -20.32 1.79 -0.19
N ASN A 205 -20.72 2.42 -1.29
CA ASN A 205 -21.41 1.73 -2.38
C ASN A 205 -20.53 0.64 -3.02
N LEU A 206 -19.23 0.88 -3.14
CA LEU A 206 -18.29 -0.10 -3.68
C LEU A 206 -18.03 -1.25 -2.70
N GLU A 207 -17.90 -0.98 -1.41
CA GLU A 207 -17.79 -2.01 -0.37
C GLU A 207 -19.03 -2.92 -0.34
N LEU A 208 -20.24 -2.34 -0.42
CA LEU A 208 -21.49 -3.10 -0.45
C LEU A 208 -21.67 -3.92 -1.73
N LYS A 209 -21.14 -3.44 -2.86
CA LYS A 209 -21.31 -4.08 -4.16
C LYS A 209 -20.28 -5.17 -4.44
N TYR A 210 -19.04 -4.95 -4.02
CA TYR A 210 -17.91 -5.77 -4.46
C TYR A 210 -17.06 -6.35 -3.33
N ALA A 211 -17.32 -6.01 -2.05
CA ALA A 211 -16.49 -6.47 -0.94
C ALA A 211 -17.33 -7.04 0.22
N LYS A 212 -16.66 -7.35 1.34
CA LYS A 212 -17.27 -7.94 2.55
C LYS A 212 -17.76 -6.90 3.56
N GLY A 213 -17.67 -5.61 3.23
CA GLY A 213 -18.08 -4.52 4.12
C GLY A 213 -17.16 -4.27 5.31
N THR A 214 -15.94 -4.80 5.30
CA THR A 214 -14.93 -4.65 6.38
C THR A 214 -14.66 -3.18 6.70
N PHE A 215 -14.78 -2.28 5.73
CA PHE A 215 -14.41 -0.87 5.88
C PHE A 215 -15.61 0.08 6.02
N LEU A 216 -16.83 -0.44 6.11
CA LEU A 216 -18.06 0.37 6.16
C LEU A 216 -18.07 1.34 7.34
N ASP A 217 -17.64 0.92 8.53
CA ASP A 217 -17.66 1.77 9.73
C ASP A 217 -16.73 2.98 9.61
N ARG A 218 -15.56 2.78 9.00
CA ARG A 218 -14.60 3.87 8.77
C ARG A 218 -15.12 4.83 7.71
N LEU A 219 -15.66 4.33 6.60
CA LEU A 219 -16.26 5.16 5.55
C LEU A 219 -17.47 5.94 6.06
N ARG A 220 -18.36 5.33 6.85
CA ARG A 220 -19.51 6.01 7.49
C ARG A 220 -19.05 7.11 8.45
N THR A 221 -17.97 6.86 9.18
CA THR A 221 -17.37 7.88 10.06
C THR A 221 -16.88 9.07 9.25
N ASN A 222 -16.23 8.84 8.09
CA ASN A 222 -15.77 9.90 7.22
C ASN A 222 -16.93 10.72 6.65
N VAL A 223 -18.03 10.09 6.20
CA VAL A 223 -19.25 10.79 5.77
C VAL A 223 -19.75 11.70 6.90
N ARG A 224 -19.93 11.13 8.09
CA ARG A 224 -20.44 11.87 9.26
C ARG A 224 -19.56 13.07 9.61
N ASN A 225 -18.24 12.90 9.60
CA ASN A 225 -17.31 13.99 9.92
C ASN A 225 -17.39 15.10 8.87
N ASN A 226 -17.34 14.76 7.59
CA ASN A 226 -17.42 15.72 6.50
C ASN A 226 -18.76 16.50 6.52
N VAL A 227 -19.90 15.82 6.71
CA VAL A 227 -21.22 16.48 6.83
C VAL A 227 -21.26 17.42 8.05
N LYS A 228 -20.77 16.96 9.21
CA LYS A 228 -20.72 17.77 10.43
C LYS A 228 -19.90 19.05 10.23
N TYR A 229 -18.76 19.00 9.52
CA TYR A 229 -17.95 20.19 9.26
C TYR A 229 -18.59 21.12 8.23
N LEU A 230 -19.24 20.55 7.21
CA LEU A 230 -20.00 21.30 6.22
C LEU A 230 -21.15 22.09 6.86
N GLU A 231 -21.93 21.46 7.73
CA GLU A 231 -23.06 22.08 8.45
C GLU A 231 -22.60 23.20 9.39
N LYS A 232 -21.42 23.06 9.99
CA LYS A 232 -20.83 24.08 10.86
C LYS A 232 -20.22 25.26 10.10
N GLY A 233 -20.16 25.21 8.77
CA GLY A 233 -19.50 26.23 7.96
C GLY A 233 -18.01 26.38 8.26
N ILE A 234 -17.38 25.36 8.86
CA ILE A 234 -15.95 25.38 9.16
C ILE A 234 -15.22 25.39 7.82
N ASN A 235 -14.23 26.27 7.67
CA ASN A 235 -13.33 26.28 6.53
C ASN A 235 -11.92 26.09 7.09
N ILE A 236 -11.32 24.91 6.91
CA ILE A 236 -9.90 24.71 7.24
C ILE A 236 -9.11 25.48 6.17
N GLN A 237 -8.83 26.74 6.44
CA GLN A 237 -7.94 27.55 5.61
C GLN A 237 -6.50 27.10 5.84
N ASP A 238 -6.01 26.25 4.94
CA ASP A 238 -4.60 26.21 4.53
C ASP A 238 -4.55 25.73 3.07
N ASN A 239 -4.17 26.65 2.17
CA ASN A 239 -4.05 26.50 0.71
C ASN A 239 -5.35 26.36 -0.11
N LYS A 240 -6.15 27.44 -0.16
CA LYS A 240 -6.97 27.69 -1.36
C LYS A 240 -6.04 28.06 -2.50
N THR A 241 -5.82 27.14 -3.44
CA THR A 241 -5.93 27.28 -4.91
C THR A 241 -5.27 26.06 -5.57
N VAL A 242 -5.95 25.45 -6.55
CA VAL A 242 -5.48 24.46 -7.58
C VAL A 242 -6.05 23.01 -7.51
N CYS A 243 -6.59 22.49 -6.40
CA CYS A 243 -6.99 21.05 -6.36
C CYS A 243 -8.18 20.62 -7.24
N LEU A 244 -9.07 21.53 -7.62
CA LEU A 244 -10.31 21.16 -8.31
C LEU A 244 -10.12 20.71 -9.77
N LYS A 245 -9.06 21.16 -10.46
CA LYS A 245 -8.91 20.89 -11.90
C LYS A 245 -8.74 19.39 -12.22
N HIS A 246 -8.06 18.64 -11.35
CA HIS A 246 -7.88 17.19 -11.55
C HIS A 246 -9.08 16.35 -11.06
N LEU A 247 -9.87 16.85 -10.11
CA LEU A 247 -11.06 16.16 -9.62
C LEU A 247 -12.23 16.22 -10.61
N TYR A 248 -12.43 17.36 -11.29
CA TYR A 248 -13.49 17.51 -12.29
C TYR A 248 -13.23 16.75 -13.60
N GLU A 249 -11.99 16.36 -13.89
CA GLU A 249 -11.66 15.51 -15.04
C GLU A 249 -11.87 14.01 -14.74
N ILE A 250 -12.10 13.65 -13.47
CA ILE A 250 -12.13 12.28 -12.95
C ILE A 250 -13.50 11.88 -12.34
N LEU A 251 -14.32 12.86 -11.92
CA LEU A 251 -15.73 12.70 -11.53
C LEU A 251 -16.66 12.74 -12.74
#